data_AF-A0A5Z3BW74-F1
#
_entry.id   AF-A0A5Z3BW74-F1
#
_cell.length_a   1.000
_cell.length_b   1.000
_cell.length_c   1.000
_cell.angle_alpha   90.00
_cell.angle_beta   90.00
_cell.angle_gamma   90.00
#
_symmetry.space_group_name_H-M   'P 1'
#
loop_
_entity.id
_entity.type
_entity.pdbx_description
1 polymer ?
#
loop_
_entity_poly.entity_id
_entity_poly.type
_entity_poly.pdbx_seq_one_letter_code
_entity_poly.pdbx_strand_id
1 'polypeptide(L)'
;MATINARIDDDIKNQADEVLKLLNISQTQAIAAFYQYVAEQKKLPFVITSVVKTPHDLLRESSAMLAEALAVISNLQAWTEQPDGIEKAKLMEYYRRLDALYRCAKDKISLIPDNRDAELALNAFNKALSILVDTRNFGYGYEKVTFSTLEQTSFAFAVQEFESKVAGLVHCVGKGELE
;
A
#
# COMPACT_ATOMS: atom_id res chain seq x y z
N MET A 1 39.70 7.78 -16.98
CA MET A 1 38.58 7.72 -16.02
C MET A 1 37.36 8.32 -16.71
N ALA A 2 36.20 7.69 -16.57
CA ALA A 2 34.93 8.23 -17.04
C ALA A 2 34.10 8.66 -15.83
N THR A 3 33.37 9.76 -15.94
CA THR A 3 32.52 10.29 -14.86
C THR A 3 31.06 10.00 -15.20
N ILE A 4 30.31 9.49 -14.22
CA ILE A 4 28.88 9.21 -14.35
C ILE A 4 28.13 10.05 -13.32
N ASN A 5 27.19 10.86 -13.79
CA ASN A 5 26.30 11.65 -12.94
C ASN A 5 24.88 11.10 -13.10
N ALA A 6 24.28 10.63 -12.01
CA ALA A 6 22.91 10.11 -11.99
C ALA A 6 22.16 10.69 -10.79
N ARG A 7 20.85 10.88 -10.94
CA ARG A 7 19.94 11.19 -9.83
C ARG A 7 19.19 9.93 -9.44
N ILE A 8 19.13 9.68 -8.14
CA ILE A 8 18.44 8.56 -7.52
C ILE A 8 17.64 9.08 -6.33
N ASP A 9 16.60 8.35 -5.97
CA ASP A 9 15.79 8.64 -4.79
C ASP A 9 16.65 8.54 -3.51
N ASP A 10 16.44 9.46 -2.57
CA ASP A 10 17.26 9.57 -1.36
C ASP A 10 17.07 8.37 -0.41
N ASP A 11 15.85 7.84 -0.30
CA ASP A 11 15.57 6.68 0.56
C ASP A 11 16.22 5.43 -0.02
N ILE A 12 16.12 5.23 -1.34
CA ILE A 12 16.77 4.13 -2.05
C ILE A 12 18.30 4.22 -1.90
N LYS A 13 18.87 5.43 -2.05
CA LYS A 13 20.31 5.66 -1.88
C LYS A 13 20.76 5.28 -0.47
N ASN A 14 20.04 5.74 0.56
CA ASN A 14 20.42 5.50 1.95
C ASN A 14 20.38 4.00 2.29
N GLN A 15 19.35 3.29 1.85
CA GLN A 15 19.25 1.84 2.03
C GLN A 15 20.38 1.10 1.31
N ALA A 16 20.69 1.48 0.07
CA ALA A 16 21.78 0.88 -0.68
C ALA A 16 23.13 1.11 0.00
N ASP A 17 23.38 2.32 0.53
CA ASP A 17 24.62 2.67 1.22
C ASP A 17 24.84 1.85 2.49
N GLU A 18 23.80 1.54 3.25
CA GLU A 18 23.88 0.65 4.40
C GLU A 18 24.28 -0.78 4.00
N VAL A 19 23.66 -1.32 2.96
CA VAL A 19 23.97 -2.66 2.46
C VAL A 19 25.39 -2.73 1.91
N LEU A 20 25.82 -1.73 1.14
CA LEU A 20 27.17 -1.66 0.60
C LEU A 20 28.25 -1.60 1.70
N LYS A 21 27.98 -0.87 2.78
CA LYS A 21 28.86 -0.87 3.97
C LYS A 21 28.97 -2.25 4.60
N LEU A 22 27.87 -2.98 4.75
CA LEU A 22 27.88 -4.35 5.28
C LEU A 22 28.69 -5.31 4.39
N LEU A 23 28.65 -5.10 3.07
CA LEU A 23 29.42 -5.87 2.09
C LEU A 23 30.88 -5.40 1.95
N ASN A 24 31.27 -4.33 2.64
CA ASN A 24 32.59 -3.70 2.55
C ASN A 24 32.97 -3.26 1.12
N ILE A 25 31.99 -2.76 0.36
CA ILE A 25 32.13 -2.29 -1.02
C ILE A 25 31.76 -0.81 -1.09
N SER A 26 32.55 0.00 -1.80
CA SER A 26 32.20 1.40 -2.03
C SER A 26 31.17 1.56 -3.16
N GLN A 27 30.40 2.64 -3.17
CA GLN A 27 29.48 2.98 -4.26
C GLN A 27 30.18 2.94 -5.63
N THR A 28 31.39 3.50 -5.72
CA THR A 28 32.19 3.51 -6.95
C THR A 28 32.55 2.10 -7.41
N GLN A 29 32.92 1.21 -6.48
CA GLN A 29 33.22 -0.19 -6.81
C GLN A 29 31.97 -0.94 -7.28
N ALA A 30 30.82 -0.73 -6.62
CA ALA A 30 29.57 -1.36 -7.03
C ALA A 30 29.15 -0.92 -8.44
N ILE A 31 29.22 0.38 -8.74
CA ILE A 31 28.92 0.92 -10.07
C ILE A 31 29.92 0.38 -11.10
N ALA A 32 31.23 0.38 -10.80
CA ALA A 32 32.24 -0.15 -11.71
C ALA A 32 32.03 -1.64 -12.01
N ALA A 33 31.71 -2.45 -10.99
CA ALA A 33 31.42 -3.87 -11.14
C ALA A 33 30.18 -4.12 -12.00
N PHE A 34 29.13 -3.30 -11.85
CA PHE A 34 27.95 -3.35 -12.72
C PHE A 34 28.31 -3.10 -14.19
N TYR A 35 29.07 -2.04 -14.48
CA TYR A 35 29.50 -1.76 -15.86
C TYR A 35 30.40 -2.85 -16.42
N GLN A 36 31.29 -3.42 -15.60
CA GLN A 36 32.14 -4.55 -15.99
C GLN A 36 31.30 -5.76 -16.38
N TYR A 37 30.29 -6.11 -15.57
CA TYR A 37 29.38 -7.21 -15.87
C TYR A 37 28.66 -6.99 -17.22
N VAL A 38 28.12 -5.80 -17.44
CA VAL A 38 27.42 -5.47 -18.71
C VAL A 38 28.38 -5.56 -19.89
N ALA A 39 29.62 -5.10 -19.72
CA ALA A 39 30.64 -5.16 -20.77
C ALA A 39 31.05 -6.60 -21.11
N GLU A 40 31.18 -7.47 -20.11
CA GLU A 40 31.60 -8.87 -20.27
C GLU A 40 30.47 -9.77 -20.77
N GLN A 41 29.29 -9.67 -20.15
CA GLN A 41 28.18 -10.60 -20.36
C GLN A 41 27.18 -10.13 -21.42
N LYS A 42 27.31 -8.88 -21.88
CA LYS A 42 26.41 -8.24 -22.86
C LYS A 42 24.92 -8.28 -22.48
N LYS A 43 24.65 -8.42 -21.19
CA LYS A 43 23.32 -8.47 -20.58
C LYS A 43 23.35 -7.83 -19.20
N LEU A 44 22.19 -7.46 -18.67
CA LEU A 44 22.07 -6.95 -17.32
C LEU A 44 22.09 -8.09 -16.29
N PRO A 45 22.66 -7.88 -15.09
CA PRO A 45 22.71 -8.91 -14.05
C PRO A 45 21.35 -9.15 -13.38
N PHE A 46 20.36 -8.29 -13.68
CA PHE A 46 18.98 -8.38 -13.24
C PHE A 46 18.04 -7.94 -14.37
N VAL A 47 16.79 -8.38 -14.31
CA VAL A 47 15.74 -7.95 -15.24
C VAL A 47 15.26 -6.57 -14.79
N ILE A 48 15.42 -5.55 -15.63
CA ILE A 48 14.81 -4.24 -15.39
C ILE A 48 13.36 -4.32 -15.87
N THR A 49 12.44 -4.50 -14.94
CA THR A 49 11.01 -4.27 -15.19
C THR A 49 10.69 -2.79 -15.02
N SER A 50 11.08 -1.96 -15.98
CA SER A 50 10.43 -0.65 -16.14
C SER A 50 9.09 -0.90 -16.81
N VAL A 51 8.09 -1.32 -16.04
CA VAL A 51 6.73 -1.37 -16.58
C VAL A 51 6.30 0.09 -16.73
N VAL A 52 6.30 0.60 -17.96
CA VAL A 52 5.58 1.83 -18.28
C VAL A 52 4.11 1.48 -18.05
N LYS A 53 3.59 1.83 -16.88
CA LYS A 53 2.21 1.55 -16.51
C LYS A 53 1.33 2.58 -17.18
N THR A 54 0.35 2.10 -17.94
CA THR A 54 -0.70 2.96 -18.44
C THR A 54 -1.59 3.41 -17.26
N PRO A 55 -2.37 4.50 -17.41
CA PRO A 55 -3.40 4.84 -16.43
C PRO A 55 -4.34 3.67 -16.10
N HIS A 56 -4.62 2.81 -17.09
CA HIS A 56 -5.43 1.61 -16.89
C HIS A 56 -4.73 0.56 -16.01
N ASP A 57 -3.42 0.32 -16.19
CA ASP A 57 -2.65 -0.59 -15.34
C ASP A 57 -2.62 -0.10 -13.89
N LEU A 58 -2.41 1.20 -13.68
CA LEU A 58 -2.46 1.82 -12.35
C LEU A 58 -3.84 1.69 -11.72
N LEU A 59 -4.91 1.87 -12.52
CA LEU A 59 -6.29 1.73 -12.05
C LEU A 59 -6.59 0.29 -11.64
N ARG A 60 -6.16 -0.70 -12.44
CA ARG A 60 -6.33 -2.12 -12.11
C ARG A 60 -5.59 -2.49 -10.82
N GLU A 61 -4.34 -2.05 -10.67
CA GLU A 61 -3.54 -2.33 -9.46
C GLU A 61 -4.13 -1.67 -8.22
N SER A 62 -4.51 -0.40 -8.31
CA SER A 62 -5.15 0.31 -7.19
C SER A 62 -6.51 -0.29 -6.82
N SER A 63 -7.30 -0.71 -7.81
CA SER A 63 -8.55 -1.43 -7.60
C SER A 63 -8.32 -2.76 -6.87
N ALA A 64 -7.31 -3.53 -7.26
CA ALA A 64 -6.94 -4.77 -6.58
C ALA A 64 -6.49 -4.52 -5.13
N MET A 65 -5.71 -3.46 -4.88
CA MET A 65 -5.29 -3.07 -3.53
C MET A 65 -6.50 -2.66 -2.66
N LEU A 66 -7.47 -1.94 -3.22
CA LEU A 66 -8.69 -1.55 -2.49
C LEU A 66 -9.61 -2.75 -2.23
N ALA A 67 -9.69 -3.71 -3.15
CA ALA A 67 -10.40 -4.97 -2.93
C ALA A 67 -9.74 -5.83 -1.83
N GLU A 68 -8.41 -5.89 -1.80
CA GLU A 68 -7.68 -6.53 -0.71
C GLU A 68 -7.94 -5.81 0.62
N ALA A 69 -7.87 -4.48 0.63
CA ALA A 69 -8.14 -3.68 1.82
C ALA A 69 -9.57 -3.92 2.34
N LEU A 70 -10.54 -4.06 1.44
CA LEU A 70 -11.91 -4.42 1.79
C LEU A 70 -11.97 -5.78 2.50
N ALA A 71 -11.31 -6.80 1.95
CA ALA A 71 -11.27 -8.11 2.60
C ALA A 71 -10.61 -8.05 3.99
N VAL A 72 -9.53 -7.28 4.14
CA VAL A 72 -8.82 -7.11 5.41
C VAL A 72 -9.68 -6.37 6.43
N ILE A 73 -10.36 -5.28 6.03
CA ILE A 73 -11.18 -4.47 6.94
C ILE A 73 -12.49 -5.16 7.33
N SER A 74 -13.11 -5.93 6.43
CA SER A 74 -14.27 -6.77 6.77
C SER A 74 -13.91 -7.86 7.77
N ASN A 75 -12.74 -8.49 7.60
CA ASN A 75 -12.23 -9.44 8.60
C ASN A 75 -11.98 -8.77 9.95
N LEU A 76 -11.45 -7.54 9.95
CA LEU A 76 -11.28 -6.76 11.17
C LEU A 76 -12.62 -6.41 11.84
N GLN A 77 -13.63 -6.02 11.05
CA GLN A 77 -14.97 -5.70 11.55
C GLN A 77 -15.55 -6.87 12.36
N ALA A 78 -15.40 -8.11 11.89
CA ALA A 78 -15.88 -9.28 12.63
C ALA A 78 -15.25 -9.42 14.04
N TRP A 79 -14.02 -8.93 14.24
CA TRP A 79 -13.39 -8.88 15.56
C TRP A 79 -13.96 -7.77 16.44
N THR A 80 -14.42 -6.66 15.85
CA THR A 80 -15.01 -5.55 16.62
C THR A 80 -16.34 -5.93 17.27
N GLU A 81 -17.02 -6.94 16.73
CA GLU A 81 -18.29 -7.48 17.21
C GLU A 81 -18.11 -8.55 18.31
N GLN A 82 -16.88 -9.01 18.56
CA GLN A 82 -16.62 -10.02 19.59
C GLN A 82 -16.71 -9.43 21.01
N PRO A 83 -17.36 -10.12 21.97
CA PRO A 83 -17.48 -9.66 23.36
C PRO A 83 -16.12 -9.45 24.04
N ASP A 84 -15.14 -10.30 23.71
CA ASP A 84 -13.78 -10.26 24.28
C ASP A 84 -12.86 -9.24 23.57
N GLY A 85 -13.35 -8.59 22.52
CA GLY A 85 -12.59 -7.66 21.69
C GLY A 85 -11.46 -8.32 20.91
N ILE A 86 -10.49 -7.51 20.48
CA ILE A 86 -9.32 -7.94 19.71
C ILE A 86 -8.03 -7.68 20.49
N GLU A 87 -7.09 -8.61 20.41
CA GLU A 87 -5.73 -8.38 20.94
C GLU A 87 -5.07 -7.20 20.23
N LYS A 88 -4.40 -6.34 21.00
CA LYS A 88 -3.75 -5.14 20.47
C LYS A 88 -2.72 -5.46 19.40
N ALA A 89 -1.91 -6.51 19.59
CA ALA A 89 -0.90 -6.92 18.61
C ALA A 89 -1.55 -7.27 17.26
N LYS A 90 -2.66 -8.03 17.31
CA LYS A 90 -3.44 -8.41 16.14
C LYS A 90 -4.12 -7.21 15.48
N LEU A 91 -4.72 -6.32 16.26
CA LEU A 91 -5.29 -5.06 15.75
C LEU A 91 -4.23 -4.21 15.03
N MET A 92 -3.03 -4.10 15.59
CA MET A 92 -1.92 -3.38 14.98
C MET A 92 -1.42 -4.04 13.70
N GLU A 93 -1.48 -5.37 13.59
CA GLU A 93 -1.19 -6.10 12.35
C GLU A 93 -2.19 -5.74 11.25
N TYR A 94 -3.49 -5.78 11.55
CA TYR A 94 -4.53 -5.33 10.62
C TYR A 94 -4.32 -3.88 10.21
N TYR A 95 -4.12 -2.98 11.18
CA TYR A 95 -3.94 -1.55 10.91
C TYR A 95 -2.72 -1.28 10.01
N ARG A 96 -1.56 -1.89 10.32
CA ARG A 96 -0.34 -1.72 9.49
C ARG A 96 -0.55 -2.20 8.07
N ARG A 97 -1.23 -3.34 7.89
CA ARG A 97 -1.56 -3.85 6.56
C ARG A 97 -2.49 -2.91 5.81
N LEU A 98 -3.53 -2.40 6.47
CA LEU A 98 -4.46 -1.46 5.87
C LEU A 98 -3.80 -0.11 5.53
N ASP A 99 -2.96 0.43 6.40
CA ASP A 99 -2.21 1.68 6.16
C ASP A 99 -1.24 1.53 4.97
N ALA A 100 -0.56 0.38 4.85
CA ALA A 100 0.28 0.08 3.69
C ALA A 100 -0.54 0.04 2.39
N LEU A 101 -1.69 -0.64 2.39
CA LEU A 101 -2.60 -0.69 1.24
C LEU A 101 -3.12 0.71 0.88
N TYR A 102 -3.48 1.51 1.88
CA TYR A 102 -3.95 2.88 1.67
C TYR A 102 -2.90 3.75 0.99
N ARG A 103 -1.66 3.78 1.52
CA ARG A 103 -0.56 4.55 0.93
C ARG A 103 -0.25 4.09 -0.48
N CYS A 104 -0.10 2.78 -0.69
CA CYS A 104 0.20 2.22 -2.01
C CYS A 104 -0.89 2.47 -3.05
N ALA A 105 -2.17 2.46 -2.66
CA ALA A 105 -3.29 2.79 -3.54
C ALA A 105 -3.32 4.29 -3.84
N LYS A 106 -3.18 5.14 -2.83
CA LYS A 106 -3.13 6.60 -2.96
C LYS A 106 -2.05 7.05 -3.93
N ASP A 107 -0.84 6.50 -3.80
CA ASP A 107 0.29 6.85 -4.66
C ASP A 107 0.07 6.49 -6.12
N LYS A 108 -0.74 5.46 -6.42
CA LYS A 108 -1.09 5.09 -7.80
C LYS A 108 -2.23 5.92 -8.33
N ILE A 109 -3.26 6.13 -7.52
CA ILE A 109 -4.45 6.91 -7.87
C ILE A 109 -4.06 8.36 -8.18
N SER A 110 -3.11 8.95 -7.46
CA SER A 110 -2.64 10.32 -7.72
C SER A 110 -1.96 10.52 -9.08
N LEU A 111 -1.54 9.43 -9.73
CA LEU A 111 -0.88 9.45 -11.04
C LEU A 111 -1.86 9.28 -12.21
N ILE A 112 -3.13 8.98 -11.94
CA ILE A 112 -4.15 8.76 -12.96
C ILE A 112 -5.01 10.04 -13.05
N PRO A 113 -5.07 10.70 -14.21
CA PRO A 113 -5.94 11.86 -14.39
C PRO A 113 -7.43 11.45 -14.38
N ASP A 114 -8.28 12.29 -13.78
CA ASP A 114 -9.75 12.20 -13.81
C ASP A 114 -10.35 10.85 -13.35
N ASN A 115 -9.86 10.28 -12.25
CA ASN A 115 -10.25 8.96 -11.73
C ASN A 115 -11.21 9.01 -10.53
N ARG A 116 -12.31 9.77 -10.67
CA ARG A 116 -13.27 10.05 -9.59
C ARG A 116 -13.73 8.83 -8.78
N ASP A 117 -14.01 7.70 -9.42
CA ASP A 117 -14.48 6.50 -8.72
C ASP A 117 -13.40 5.92 -7.80
N ALA A 118 -12.13 5.96 -8.22
CA ALA A 118 -11.01 5.51 -7.43
C ALA A 118 -10.76 6.45 -6.23
N GLU A 119 -10.87 7.76 -6.43
CA GLU A 119 -10.77 8.74 -5.34
C GLU A 119 -11.89 8.57 -4.31
N LEU A 120 -13.14 8.34 -4.76
CA LEU A 120 -14.26 8.09 -3.87
C LEU A 120 -14.06 6.82 -3.04
N ALA A 121 -13.56 5.74 -3.64
CA ALA A 121 -13.23 4.52 -2.92
C ALA A 121 -12.08 4.72 -1.92
N LEU A 122 -11.03 5.44 -2.31
CA LEU A 122 -9.90 5.77 -1.43
C LEU A 122 -10.31 6.65 -0.25
N ASN A 123 -11.21 7.61 -0.46
CA ASN A 123 -11.73 8.48 0.59
C ASN A 123 -12.63 7.72 1.58
N ALA A 124 -13.48 6.82 1.07
CA ALA A 124 -14.27 5.94 1.92
C ALA A 124 -13.37 5.01 2.75
N PHE A 125 -12.29 4.49 2.15
CA PHE A 125 -11.30 3.71 2.88
C PHE A 125 -10.62 4.53 4.00
N ASN A 126 -10.17 5.75 3.68
CA ASN A 126 -9.55 6.64 4.66
C ASN A 126 -10.48 6.93 5.84
N LYS A 127 -11.76 7.19 5.55
CA LYS A 127 -12.79 7.41 6.57
C LYS A 127 -12.92 6.22 7.52
N ALA A 128 -12.92 5.00 6.98
CA ALA A 128 -12.97 3.78 7.80
C ALA A 128 -11.72 3.64 8.69
N LEU A 129 -10.53 3.98 8.18
CA LEU A 129 -9.30 4.01 8.98
C LEU A 129 -9.32 5.07 10.07
N SER A 130 -9.82 6.28 9.78
CA SER A 130 -9.96 7.34 10.78
C SER A 130 -10.89 6.89 11.91
N ILE A 131 -12.05 6.30 11.60
CA ILE A 131 -12.98 5.79 12.62
C ILE A 131 -12.33 4.70 13.47
N LEU A 132 -11.53 3.82 12.86
CA LEU A 132 -10.81 2.77 13.60
C LEU A 132 -9.80 3.36 14.60
N VAL A 133 -9.02 4.36 14.16
CA VAL A 133 -8.00 5.03 14.98
C VAL A 133 -8.62 5.92 16.05
N ASP A 134 -9.78 6.52 15.79
CA ASP A 134 -10.50 7.39 16.73
C ASP A 134 -11.21 6.63 17.85
N THR A 135 -11.20 5.29 17.83
CA THR A 135 -11.81 4.49 18.90
C THR A 135 -11.11 4.72 20.23
N ARG A 136 -11.90 4.83 21.31
CA ARG A 136 -11.42 5.32 22.63
C ARG A 136 -10.28 4.50 23.22
N ASN A 137 -10.16 3.24 22.82
CA ASN A 137 -9.15 2.30 23.32
C ASN A 137 -7.98 2.09 22.35
N PHE A 138 -7.96 2.78 21.21
CA PHE A 138 -6.84 2.73 20.26
C PHE A 138 -5.64 3.48 20.86
N GLY A 139 -4.59 2.74 21.24
CA GLY A 139 -3.33 3.33 21.71
C GLY A 139 -3.13 3.38 23.22
N TYR A 140 -4.16 3.17 24.04
CA TYR A 140 -3.97 3.03 25.49
C TYR A 140 -3.36 1.66 25.84
N GLY A 141 -2.68 1.56 26.99
CA GLY A 141 -1.84 0.42 27.40
C GLY A 141 -2.56 -0.92 27.65
N TYR A 142 -3.72 -1.14 27.07
CA TYR A 142 -4.52 -2.36 27.21
C TYR A 142 -4.02 -3.47 26.27
N GLU A 143 -4.02 -4.71 26.75
CA GLU A 143 -3.68 -5.89 25.94
C GLU A 143 -4.78 -6.22 24.92
N LYS A 144 -6.03 -5.86 25.24
CA LYS A 144 -7.21 -6.05 24.37
C LYS A 144 -7.95 -4.74 24.15
N VAL A 145 -8.48 -4.59 22.94
CA VAL A 145 -9.26 -3.43 22.50
C VAL A 145 -10.69 -3.90 22.27
N THR A 146 -11.61 -3.31 23.03
CA THR A 146 -13.05 -3.49 22.85
C THR A 146 -13.66 -2.26 22.21
N PHE A 147 -14.73 -2.47 21.46
CA PHE A 147 -15.49 -1.45 20.76
C PHE A 147 -16.84 -1.31 21.42
N SER A 148 -17.26 -0.07 21.70
CA SER A 148 -18.64 0.22 22.11
C SER A 148 -19.61 -0.01 20.96
N THR A 149 -20.90 -0.19 21.26
CA THR A 149 -21.94 -0.36 20.23
C THR A 149 -21.96 0.80 19.23
N LEU A 150 -21.68 2.03 19.68
CA LEU A 150 -21.61 3.21 18.83
C LEU A 150 -20.40 3.16 17.87
N GLU A 151 -19.24 2.77 18.38
CA GLU A 151 -18.02 2.60 17.57
C GLU A 151 -18.18 1.47 16.55
N GLN A 152 -18.73 0.32 16.96
CA GLN A 152 -19.03 -0.81 16.06
C GLN A 152 -19.97 -0.38 14.93
N THR A 153 -21.07 0.29 15.26
CA THR A 153 -22.06 0.75 14.27
C THR A 153 -21.45 1.76 13.32
N SER A 154 -20.68 2.73 13.84
CA SER A 154 -20.02 3.75 13.01
C SER A 154 -18.99 3.13 12.06
N PHE A 155 -18.22 2.16 12.56
CA PHE A 155 -17.23 1.44 11.77
C PHE A 155 -17.90 0.59 10.69
N ALA A 156 -18.95 -0.16 11.03
CA ALA A 156 -19.72 -0.96 10.08
C ALA A 156 -20.31 -0.12 8.94
N PHE A 157 -20.87 1.06 9.24
CA PHE A 157 -21.35 1.97 8.20
C PHE A 157 -20.23 2.47 7.27
N ALA A 158 -19.05 2.76 7.82
CA ALA A 158 -17.91 3.18 7.01
C ALA A 158 -17.36 2.05 6.13
N VAL A 159 -17.32 0.82 6.65
CA VAL A 159 -16.95 -0.37 5.87
C VAL A 159 -17.96 -0.63 4.74
N GLN A 160 -19.26 -0.50 5.01
CA GLN A 160 -20.30 -0.65 3.99
C GLN A 160 -20.22 0.44 2.91
N GLU A 161 -19.96 1.69 3.30
CA GLU A 161 -19.73 2.77 2.34
C GLU A 161 -18.51 2.46 1.45
N PHE A 162 -17.42 2.00 2.05
CA PHE A 162 -16.21 1.60 1.33
C PHE A 162 -16.48 0.43 0.37
N GLU A 163 -17.16 -0.62 0.82
CA GLU A 163 -17.58 -1.76 0.00
C GLU A 163 -18.34 -1.31 -1.25
N SER A 164 -19.34 -0.42 -1.07
CA SER A 164 -20.14 0.10 -2.17
C SER A 164 -19.29 0.80 -3.23
N LYS A 165 -18.28 1.59 -2.80
CA LYS A 165 -17.38 2.30 -3.72
C LYS A 165 -16.41 1.35 -4.42
N VAL A 166 -15.86 0.36 -3.72
CA VAL A 166 -14.97 -0.65 -4.31
C VAL A 166 -15.71 -1.51 -5.33
N ALA A 167 -16.94 -1.94 -5.03
CA ALA A 167 -17.75 -2.71 -5.97
C ALA A 167 -18.01 -1.94 -7.27
N GLY A 168 -18.33 -0.64 -7.17
CA GLY A 168 -18.46 0.24 -8.32
C GLY A 168 -17.16 0.34 -9.13
N LEU A 169 -16.02 0.57 -8.46
CA LEU A 169 -14.72 0.69 -9.09
C LEU A 169 -14.29 -0.59 -9.82
N VAL A 170 -14.41 -1.76 -9.17
CA VAL A 170 -14.05 -3.07 -9.75
C VAL A 170 -14.90 -3.36 -10.99
N HIS A 171 -16.19 -3.04 -10.93
CA HIS A 171 -17.08 -3.20 -12.08
C HIS A 171 -16.71 -2.24 -13.24
N CYS A 172 -16.29 -1.00 -12.96
CA CYS A 172 -15.80 -0.07 -13.98
C CYS A 172 -14.51 -0.57 -14.63
N VAL A 173 -13.57 -1.13 -13.87
CA VAL A 173 -12.32 -1.70 -14.39
C VAL A 173 -12.61 -2.90 -15.30
N GLY A 174 -13.50 -3.81 -14.87
CA GLY A 174 -13.86 -5.00 -15.66
C GLY A 174 -14.58 -4.70 -16.98
N LYS A 175 -15.29 -3.55 -17.08
CA LYS A 175 -15.88 -3.12 -18.36
C LYS A 175 -14.84 -2.62 -19.36
N GLY A 176 -13.75 -2.02 -18.90
CA GLY A 176 -12.66 -1.54 -19.78
C GLY A 176 -11.82 -2.66 -20.41
N GLU A 177 -12.01 -3.92 -20.01
CA GLU A 177 -11.35 -5.09 -20.62
C GLU A 177 -12.12 -5.65 -21.83
N LEU A 178 -13.34 -5.15 -22.10
CA LEU A 178 -14.24 -5.61 -23.18
C LEU A 178 -14.34 -4.64 -24.37
N GLU A 179 -13.65 -3.50 -24.33
CA GLU A 179 -13.52 -2.53 -25.43
C GLU A 179 -12.14 -2.63 -26.10
#